data_AF-A0A435UDF4-F1
#
_entry.id   AF-A0A435UDF4-F1
#
_cell.length_a   1.000
_cell.length_b   1.000
_cell.length_c   1.000
_cell.angle_alpha   90.00
_cell.angle_beta   90.00
_cell.angle_gamma   90.00
#
_symmetry.space_group_name_H-M   'P 1'
#
loop_
_entity.id
_entity.type
_entity.pdbx_description
1 polymer ?
#
loop_
_entity_poly.entity_id
_entity_poly.type
_entity_poly.pdbx_seq_one_letter_code
_entity_poly.pdbx_strand_id
1 'polypeptide(L)'
;MRVTIKGQVTIPKPIRDRLGIGPGSEVEFVATDGDVRLVAVNENISEEEKLRRFSDVLDRMEGTLDLGGMTTDQYMEWLRGPREDLDVD
;
A
#
# COMPACT_ATOMS: atom_id res chain seq x y z
N MET A 1 22.95 -13.43 6.04
CA MET A 1 22.24 -14.64 6.51
C MET A 1 22.66 -15.82 5.66
N ARG A 2 22.58 -17.05 6.17
CA ARG A 2 23.00 -18.25 5.44
C ARG A 2 21.76 -19.08 5.09
N VAL A 3 21.72 -19.59 3.86
CA VAL A 3 20.68 -20.51 3.40
C VAL A 3 20.96 -21.90 3.97
N THR A 4 19.94 -22.57 4.48
CA THR A 4 20.08 -23.95 4.98
C THR A 4 20.15 -24.95 3.81
N ILE A 5 20.49 -26.21 4.10
CA ILE A 5 20.52 -27.29 3.09
C ILE A 5 19.15 -27.46 2.39
N LYS A 6 18.06 -27.13 3.08
CA LYS A 6 16.69 -27.21 2.56
C LYS A 6 16.24 -25.93 1.84
N GLY A 7 17.14 -24.98 1.59
CA GLY A 7 16.79 -23.71 0.93
C GLY A 7 16.07 -22.70 1.85
N GLN A 8 16.05 -22.90 3.16
CA GLN A 8 15.37 -21.98 4.07
C GLN A 8 16.29 -20.81 4.44
N VAL A 9 15.70 -19.62 4.57
CA VAL A 9 16.37 -18.41 5.07
C VAL A 9 15.57 -17.82 6.23
N THR A 10 16.26 -17.30 7.23
CA THR A 10 15.62 -16.61 8.36
C THR A 10 15.30 -15.17 7.97
N ILE A 11 14.17 -14.63 8.42
CA ILE A 11 13.84 -13.20 8.27
C ILE A 11 14.25 -12.46 9.56
N PRO A 12 15.06 -11.38 9.49
CA PRO A 12 15.45 -10.62 10.68
C PRO A 12 14.24 -10.05 11.41
N LYS A 13 14.28 -9.97 12.75
CA LYS A 13 13.18 -9.41 13.56
C LYS A 13 12.74 -8.00 13.10
N PRO A 14 13.63 -7.04 12.81
CA PRO A 14 13.21 -5.72 12.33
C PRO A 14 12.44 -5.74 11.01
N ILE A 15 12.77 -6.69 10.12
CA ILE A 15 12.05 -6.87 8.84
C ILE A 15 10.69 -7.51 9.09
N ARG A 16 10.62 -8.53 9.96
CA ARG A 16 9.36 -9.16 10.35
C ARG A 16 8.38 -8.15 10.95
N ASP A 17 8.84 -7.34 11.90
CA ASP A 17 8.01 -6.35 12.59
C ASP A 17 7.51 -5.29 11.60
N ARG A 18 8.37 -4.82 10.68
CA ARG A 18 8.01 -3.85 9.63
C ARG A 18 7.02 -4.40 8.61
N LEU A 19 7.12 -5.69 8.28
CA LEU A 19 6.24 -6.36 7.31
C LEU A 19 5.02 -7.04 7.96
N GLY A 20 4.90 -7.00 9.29
CA GLY A 20 3.82 -7.67 10.03
C GLY A 20 3.86 -9.21 9.98
N ILE A 21 5.03 -9.81 9.74
CA ILE A 21 5.19 -11.27 9.55
C ILE A 21 5.33 -11.97 10.91
N GLY A 22 4.26 -12.67 11.31
CA GLY A 22 4.17 -13.48 12.51
C GLY A 22 4.30 -14.99 12.25
N PRO A 23 4.25 -15.82 13.31
CA PRO A 23 4.09 -17.26 13.16
C PRO A 23 2.82 -17.58 12.38
N GLY A 24 2.92 -18.39 11.33
CA GLY A 24 1.79 -18.75 10.47
C GLY A 24 1.46 -17.75 9.36
N SER A 25 2.23 -16.66 9.23
CA SER A 25 2.08 -15.74 8.09
C SER A 25 2.59 -16.37 6.79
N GLU A 26 1.83 -16.19 5.72
CA GLU A 26 2.23 -16.57 4.36
C GLU A 26 3.01 -15.43 3.69
N VAL A 27 4.00 -15.82 2.89
CA VAL A 27 4.88 -14.88 2.18
C VAL A 27 5.09 -15.38 0.76
N GLU A 28 5.08 -14.44 -0.18
CA GLU A 28 5.34 -14.71 -1.58
C GLU A 28 6.72 -14.18 -1.96
N PHE A 29 7.48 -14.99 -2.68
CA PHE A 29 8.77 -14.59 -3.24
C PHE A 29 8.59 -14.27 -4.72
N VAL A 30 8.71 -12.99 -5.06
CA VAL A 30 8.64 -12.53 -6.45
C VAL A 30 10.07 -12.32 -6.95
N ALA A 31 10.44 -13.04 -7.99
CA ALA A 31 11.71 -12.83 -8.68
C ALA A 31 11.58 -11.63 -9.63
N THR A 32 12.49 -10.67 -9.51
CA THR A 32 12.68 -9.55 -10.44
C THR A 32 14.09 -9.61 -11.03
N ASP A 33 14.39 -8.76 -12.02
CA ASP A 33 15.69 -8.80 -12.72
C ASP A 33 16.86 -8.48 -11.78
N GLY A 34 17.46 -9.54 -11.23
CA GLY A 34 18.63 -9.48 -10.35
C GLY A 34 18.31 -9.37 -8.85
N ASP A 35 17.04 -9.29 -8.47
CA ASP A 35 16.62 -9.23 -7.07
C ASP A 35 15.41 -10.14 -6.77
N VAL A 36 15.18 -10.37 -5.48
CA VAL A 36 14.03 -11.14 -5.00
C VAL A 36 13.29 -10.28 -3.99
N ARG A 37 12.01 -10.02 -4.28
CA ARG A 37 11.12 -9.29 -3.39
C ARG A 37 10.33 -10.27 -2.53
N LEU A 38 10.37 -10.06 -1.22
CA LEU A 38 9.52 -10.75 -0.27
C LEU A 38 8.26 -9.91 -0.03
N VAL A 39 7.10 -10.46 -0.39
CA VAL A 39 5.79 -9.83 -0.19
C VAL A 39 5.07 -10.58 0.93
N ALA A 40 4.64 -9.87 1.96
CA ALA A 40 3.78 -10.46 2.99
C ALA A 40 2.38 -10.67 2.37
N VAL A 41 1.94 -11.92 2.32
CA VAL A 41 0.60 -12.25 1.82
C VAL A 41 -0.37 -11.92 2.96
N ASN A 42 -0.97 -10.73 2.89
CA ASN A 42 -2.03 -10.33 3.81
C ASN A 42 -3.35 -11.01 3.41
N GLU A 43 -3.40 -12.34 3.54
CA GLU A 43 -4.65 -13.10 3.50
C GLU A 43 -5.50 -12.90 4.76
N ASN A 44 -4.89 -12.43 5.86
CA ASN A 44 -5.57 -12.17 7.13
C ASN A 44 -6.05 -10.73 7.35
N ILE A 45 -5.94 -9.84 6.35
CA ILE A 45 -6.57 -8.53 6.43
C ILE A 45 -7.83 -8.61 5.57
N SER A 46 -8.99 -8.76 6.22
CA SER A 46 -10.28 -8.65 5.53
C SER A 46 -10.32 -7.35 4.72
N GLU A 47 -11.04 -7.32 3.62
CA GLU A 47 -11.21 -6.08 2.84
C GLU A 47 -11.66 -4.92 3.72
N GLU A 48 -12.49 -5.20 4.74
CA GLU A 48 -12.93 -4.24 5.74
C GLU A 48 -11.79 -3.67 6.59
N GLU A 49 -10.80 -4.48 6.98
CA GLU A 49 -9.62 -4.05 7.74
C GLU A 49 -8.65 -3.24 6.85
N LYS A 50 -8.57 -3.56 5.55
CA LYS A 50 -7.83 -2.73 4.56
C LYS A 50 -8.50 -1.38 4.38
N LEU A 51 -9.83 -1.37 4.19
CA LEU A 51 -10.63 -0.17 4.05
C LEU A 51 -10.55 0.71 5.30
N ARG A 52 -10.63 0.12 6.50
CA ARG A 52 -10.45 0.86 7.76
C ARG A 52 -9.08 1.51 7.85
N ARG A 53 -8.00 0.77 7.58
CA ARG A 53 -6.65 1.36 7.59
C ARG A 53 -6.48 2.46 6.55
N PHE A 54 -7.05 2.29 5.37
CA PHE A 54 -7.02 3.29 4.32
C PHE A 54 -7.80 4.55 4.73
N SER A 55 -8.99 4.38 5.31
CA SER A 55 -9.79 5.46 5.90
C SER A 55 -9.02 6.17 7.01
N ASP A 56 -8.41 5.46 7.95
CA ASP A 56 -7.60 6.04 9.03
C ASP A 56 -6.40 6.84 8.51
N VAL A 57 -5.86 6.48 7.34
CA VAL A 57 -4.80 7.24 6.69
C VAL A 57 -5.37 8.50 6.05
N LEU A 58 -6.49 8.40 5.33
CA LEU A 58 -7.17 9.55 4.73
C LEU A 58 -7.64 10.56 5.79
N ASP A 59 -8.21 10.10 6.90
CA ASP A 59 -8.66 10.95 8.01
C ASP A 59 -7.49 11.72 8.65
N ARG A 60 -6.30 11.09 8.74
CA ARG A 60 -5.10 11.79 9.21
C ARG A 60 -4.55 12.80 8.21
N MET A 61 -4.85 12.63 6.92
CA MET A 61 -4.45 13.54 5.86
C MET A 61 -5.46 14.67 5.64
N GLU A 62 -6.66 14.56 6.23
CA GLU A 62 -7.68 15.60 6.19
C GLU A 62 -7.12 16.94 6.67
N GLY A 63 -7.33 17.99 5.89
CA GLY A 63 -6.85 19.34 6.20
C GLY A 63 -5.35 19.61 5.94
N THR A 64 -4.59 18.62 5.45
CA THR A 64 -3.15 18.81 5.12
C THR A 64 -2.95 19.36 3.70
N LEU A 65 -3.98 19.29 2.84
CA LEU A 65 -3.93 19.76 1.47
C LEU A 65 -4.22 21.27 1.40
N ASP A 66 -3.22 22.04 0.98
CA ASP A 66 -3.39 23.45 0.60
C ASP A 66 -3.85 23.52 -0.87
N LEU A 67 -5.10 23.92 -1.08
CA LEU A 67 -5.69 24.07 -2.41
C LEU A 67 -5.34 25.41 -3.07
N GLY A 68 -4.48 26.23 -2.45
CA GLY A 68 -4.02 27.50 -3.03
C GLY A 68 -5.15 28.50 -3.29
N GLY A 69 -6.26 28.39 -2.54
CA GLY A 69 -7.47 29.19 -2.71
C GLY A 69 -8.43 28.69 -3.80
N MET A 70 -8.15 27.55 -4.44
CA MET A 70 -9.08 26.89 -5.36
C MET A 70 -10.16 26.12 -4.59
N THR A 71 -11.35 26.02 -5.17
CA THR A 71 -12.35 25.05 -4.67
C THR A 71 -11.89 23.62 -4.95
N THR A 72 -12.47 22.64 -4.25
CA THR A 72 -12.19 21.22 -4.50
C THR A 72 -12.37 20.86 -5.97
N ASP A 73 -13.45 21.33 -6.60
CA ASP A 73 -13.73 21.04 -8.01
C ASP A 73 -12.68 21.63 -8.95
N GLN A 74 -12.27 22.88 -8.73
CA GLN A 74 -11.24 23.56 -9.52
C GLN A 74 -9.87 22.90 -9.36
N TYR A 75 -9.50 22.52 -8.14
CA TYR A 75 -8.25 21.82 -7.87
C TYR A 75 -8.23 20.44 -8.55
N MET A 76 -9.35 19.71 -8.49
CA MET A 76 -9.48 18.41 -9.12
C MET A 76 -9.45 18.52 -10.65
N GLU A 77 -10.07 19.54 -11.25
CA GLU A 77 -10.01 19.82 -12.68
C GLU A 77 -8.60 20.24 -13.14
N TRP A 78 -7.90 21.07 -12.36
CA TRP A 78 -6.50 21.41 -12.65
C TRP A 78 -5.56 20.19 -12.59
N LEU A 79 -5.75 19.32 -11.59
CA LEU A 79 -4.90 18.14 -11.39
C LEU A 79 -5.10 17.06 -12.46
N ARG A 80 -6.35 16.81 -12.87
CA ARG A 80 -6.71 15.69 -13.76
C ARG A 80 -7.04 16.11 -15.20
N GLY A 81 -7.25 17.40 -15.44
CA GLY A 81 -7.77 17.94 -16.70
C GLY A 81 -9.30 18.00 -16.78
N PRO A 82 -9.83 18.62 -17.86
CA PRO A 82 -11.26 18.71 -18.11
C PRO A 82 -11.89 17.31 -18.22
N ARG A 83 -13.09 17.17 -17.69
CA ARG A 83 -13.88 15.94 -17.81
C ARG A 83 -14.58 15.93 -19.17
N GLU A 84 -14.04 15.16 -20.11
CA GLU A 84 -14.68 14.95 -21.42
C GLU A 84 -15.86 13.94 -21.33
N ASP A 85 -16.04 13.30 -20.17
CA ASP A 85 -17.02 12.22 -19.93
C ASP A 85 -18.37 12.70 -19.37
N LEU A 86 -18.54 14.01 -19.13
CA LEU A 86 -19.76 14.60 -18.58
C LEU A 86 -20.32 15.68 -19.51
N ASP A 87 -20.49 15.37 -20.79
CA ASP A 87 -21.48 16.06 -21.62
C ASP A 87 -22.84 15.39 -21.37
N VAL A 88 -23.56 15.92 -20.38
CA VAL A 88 -24.99 15.68 -20.20
C VAL A 88 -25.68 17.03 -20.33
N ASP A 89 -26.47 17.16 -21.40
CA ASP A 89 -27.41 18.26 -21.68
C ASP A 89 -28.17 18.74 -20.42
#